data_AF-A0A6A4K295-F1
#
_entry.id   AF-A0A6A4K295-F1
#
_cell.length_a   1.000
_cell.length_b   1.000
_cell.length_c   1.000
_cell.angle_alpha   90.00
_cell.angle_beta   90.00
_cell.angle_gamma   90.00
#
_symmetry.space_group_name_H-M   'P 1'
#
loop_
_entity.id
_entity.type
_entity.pdbx_description
1 polymer ?
#
loop_
_entity_poly.entity_id
_entity_poly.type
_entity_poly.pdbx_seq_one_letter_code
_entity_poly.pdbx_strand_id
1 'polypeptide(L)'
;MWWTDNTLTDNTLTDNTLTDNTLTDNTLTDNTLTDNTLTDNTLTDNTLTDNTLTDNTLTDNTLTDNTLTDNTLTDNTLTDNTLTDNTLTDNTLTDNTLTDNTLTDNTLTDNTLTDNTLTDNTLTDNTLTDNTLTDNTLTDNTLTDNTLTDNTLTYNTLTDNTLTDNTLTDNTLTDNTLTDNTLTDNTLTDNTLTDNTLTDNTLTDNTLTDNTFTDNTLTDNTLMDNTLTDNTLTDNTLTDNTLTDNTLTDNTLTDNTLTYNTLTDNTLTDNTLTDNTLTDNTLTLQGGSLGEGRHQLLIRKERKVFLLVT
;
A
#
# COMPACT_ATOMS: atom_id res chain seq x y z
N MET A 1 18.19 -6.49 -36.26
CA MET A 1 17.74 -7.64 -37.07
C MET A 1 18.07 -8.95 -36.35
N TRP A 2 17.59 -9.10 -35.11
CA TRP A 2 17.84 -10.28 -34.25
C TRP A 2 16.55 -10.90 -33.69
N TRP A 3 15.38 -10.32 -33.98
CA TRP A 3 14.09 -10.70 -33.41
C TRP A 3 13.11 -11.05 -34.53
N THR A 4 13.42 -12.09 -35.31
CA THR A 4 12.49 -12.63 -36.32
C THR A 4 12.02 -14.04 -36.00
N ASP A 5 12.56 -14.64 -34.93
CA ASP A 5 12.12 -15.94 -34.45
C ASP A 5 11.17 -15.69 -33.27
N ASN A 6 9.94 -16.20 -33.37
CA ASN A 6 8.92 -16.10 -32.31
C ASN A 6 9.30 -16.87 -31.03
N THR A 7 10.50 -17.44 -30.95
CA THR A 7 10.98 -18.16 -29.77
C THR A 7 12.49 -17.96 -29.61
N LEU A 8 12.90 -17.37 -28.49
CA LEU A 8 14.30 -17.20 -28.08
C LEU A 8 14.51 -17.95 -26.77
N THR A 9 15.40 -18.94 -26.79
CA THR A 9 15.72 -19.76 -25.62
C THR A 9 17.21 -19.76 -25.35
N ASP A 10 17.61 -19.72 -24.08
CA ASP A 10 18.99 -19.83 -23.61
C ASP A 10 19.96 -18.75 -24.18
N ASN A 11 19.46 -17.56 -24.49
CA ASN A 11 20.33 -16.50 -25.01
C ASN A 11 20.93 -15.66 -23.89
N THR A 12 22.17 -15.22 -24.10
CA THR A 12 22.82 -14.22 -23.26
C THR A 12 23.07 -12.97 -24.08
N LEU A 13 22.51 -11.84 -23.65
CA LEU A 13 22.71 -10.53 -24.26
C LEU A 13 23.37 -9.61 -23.24
N THR A 14 24.58 -9.15 -23.57
CA THR A 14 25.37 -8.25 -22.72
C THR A 14 25.76 -6.99 -23.48
N ASP A 15 25.72 -5.83 -22.81
CA ASP A 15 26.16 -4.54 -23.34
C ASP A 15 25.44 -4.10 -24.63
N ASN A 16 24.16 -4.45 -24.81
CA ASN A 16 23.40 -4.07 -26.00
C ASN A 16 22.63 -2.78 -25.80
N THR A 17 22.52 -2.01 -26.88
CA THR A 17 21.56 -0.91 -26.98
C THR A 17 20.51 -1.26 -28.01
N LEU A 18 19.25 -1.30 -27.57
CA LEU A 18 18.09 -1.62 -28.39
C LEU A 18 17.15 -0.42 -28.39
N THR A 19 17.01 0.22 -29.56
CA THR A 19 16.16 1.39 -29.74
C THR A 19 15.12 1.12 -30.82
N ASP A 20 13.89 1.60 -30.62
CA ASP A 20 12.79 1.55 -31.58
C ASP A 20 12.46 0.13 -32.08
N ASN A 21 12.60 -0.90 -31.23
CA ASN A 21 12.24 -2.26 -31.61
C ASN A 21 10.80 -2.57 -31.26
N THR A 22 10.14 -3.29 -32.16
CA THR A 22 8.82 -3.87 -31.91
C THR A 22 8.94 -5.38 -31.87
N LEU A 23 8.45 -5.96 -30.78
CA LEU A 23 8.29 -7.38 -30.58
C LEU A 23 6.82 -7.71 -30.44
N THR A 24 6.36 -8.68 -31.22
CA THR A 24 4.99 -9.18 -31.14
C THR A 24 5.01 -10.69 -31.18
N ASP A 25 4.20 -11.34 -30.33
CA ASP A 25 4.01 -12.79 -30.30
C ASP A 25 5.30 -13.60 -30.08
N ASN A 26 6.22 -13.12 -29.23
CA ASN A 26 7.47 -13.83 -28.93
C ASN A 26 7.38 -14.61 -27.62
N THR A 27 8.04 -15.75 -27.59
CA THR A 27 8.31 -16.51 -26.36
C THR A 27 9.80 -16.43 -26.04
N LEU A 28 10.13 -15.86 -24.89
CA LEU A 28 11.49 -15.73 -24.38
C LEU A 28 11.63 -16.60 -23.14
N THR A 29 12.46 -17.63 -23.21
CA THR A 29 12.67 -18.59 -22.12
C THR A 29 14.13 -18.68 -21.75
N ASP A 30 14.47 -18.70 -20.47
CA ASP A 30 15.84 -18.93 -19.98
C ASP A 30 16.87 -17.91 -20.53
N ASN A 31 16.47 -16.69 -20.89
CA ASN A 31 17.42 -15.69 -21.39
C ASN A 31 18.02 -14.87 -20.26
N THR A 32 19.28 -14.48 -20.43
CA THR A 32 20.00 -13.57 -19.53
C THR A 32 20.31 -12.27 -20.26
N LEU A 33 19.84 -11.15 -19.72
CA LEU A 33 20.09 -9.81 -20.20
C LEU A 33 20.87 -9.03 -19.14
N THR A 34 22.10 -8.65 -19.45
CA THR A 34 22.98 -7.91 -18.53
C THR A 34 23.47 -6.62 -19.17
N ASP A 35 23.48 -5.52 -18.42
CA ASP A 35 24.04 -4.23 -18.87
C ASP A 35 23.42 -3.70 -20.19
N ASN A 36 22.15 -4.02 -20.48
CA ASN A 36 21.50 -3.56 -21.70
C ASN A 36 20.73 -2.26 -21.49
N THR A 37 20.67 -1.44 -22.53
CA THR A 37 19.82 -0.25 -22.61
C THR A 37 18.72 -0.47 -23.64
N LEU A 38 17.47 -0.40 -23.21
CA LEU A 38 16.27 -0.55 -24.02
C LEU A 38 15.51 0.78 -24.01
N THR A 39 15.42 1.43 -25.17
CA THR A 39 14.75 2.73 -25.32
C THR A 39 13.68 2.65 -26.40
N ASP A 40 12.50 3.24 -26.16
CA ASP A 40 11.42 3.34 -27.15
C ASP A 40 10.99 1.99 -27.76
N ASN A 41 11.11 0.88 -27.02
CA ASN A 41 10.70 -0.43 -27.52
C ASN A 41 9.24 -0.71 -27.19
N THR A 42 8.57 -1.45 -28.08
CA THR A 42 7.21 -1.94 -27.89
C THR A 42 7.21 -3.46 -27.83
N LEU A 43 6.70 -4.01 -26.73
CA LEU A 43 6.54 -5.44 -26.51
C LEU A 43 5.04 -5.74 -26.36
N THR A 44 4.48 -6.46 -27.32
CA THR A 44 3.07 -6.84 -27.33
C THR A 44 2.91 -8.36 -27.39
N ASP A 45 1.99 -8.93 -26.62
CA ASP A 45 1.64 -10.35 -26.66
C ASP A 45 2.84 -11.30 -26.45
N ASN A 46 3.85 -10.91 -25.67
CA ASN A 46 5.01 -11.75 -25.42
C ASN A 46 4.88 -12.56 -24.13
N THR A 47 5.48 -13.75 -24.13
CA THR A 47 5.64 -14.59 -22.95
C THR A 47 7.10 -14.63 -22.56
N LEU A 48 7.42 -14.22 -21.34
CA LEU A 48 8.76 -14.21 -20.77
C LEU A 48 8.77 -15.17 -19.57
N THR A 49 9.52 -16.26 -19.67
CA THR A 49 9.63 -17.28 -18.62
C THR A 49 11.08 -17.50 -18.22
N ASP A 50 11.36 -17.59 -16.92
CA ASP A 50 12.68 -17.92 -16.39
C ASP A 50 13.82 -16.98 -16.88
N ASN A 51 13.51 -15.73 -17.25
CA ASN A 51 14.53 -14.80 -17.70
C ASN A 51 15.18 -14.07 -16.52
N THR A 52 16.46 -13.76 -16.66
CA THR A 52 17.23 -12.96 -15.71
C THR A 52 17.63 -11.63 -16.35
N LEU A 53 17.25 -10.53 -15.73
CA LEU A 53 17.58 -9.17 -16.15
C LEU A 53 18.40 -8.51 -15.04
N THR A 54 19.65 -8.18 -15.33
CA THR A 54 20.57 -7.55 -14.38
C THR A 54 21.15 -6.26 -14.95
N ASP A 55 21.19 -5.19 -14.15
CA ASP A 55 21.82 -3.91 -14.52
C ASP A 55 21.27 -3.29 -15.82
N ASN A 56 20.02 -3.57 -16.20
CA ASN A 56 19.45 -3.01 -17.42
C ASN A 56 18.78 -1.66 -17.17
N THR A 57 18.81 -0.80 -18.18
CA THR A 57 18.07 0.46 -18.22
C THR A 57 16.97 0.38 -19.27
N LEU A 58 15.72 0.58 -18.84
CA LEU A 58 14.53 0.58 -19.69
C LEU A 58 13.89 1.96 -19.63
N THR A 59 13.88 2.66 -20.76
CA THR A 59 13.33 4.02 -20.89
C THR A 59 12.28 4.08 -21.98
N ASP A 60 11.14 4.73 -21.71
CA ASP A 60 10.09 4.97 -22.71
C ASP A 60 9.54 3.70 -23.40
N ASN A 61 9.63 2.52 -22.75
CA ASN A 61 9.13 1.28 -23.34
C ASN A 61 7.64 1.10 -23.06
N THR A 62 6.95 0.46 -24.01
CA THR A 62 5.55 0.06 -23.87
C THR A 62 5.44 -1.45 -23.85
N LEU A 63 4.84 -2.00 -22.79
CA LEU A 63 4.57 -3.42 -22.61
C LEU A 63 3.06 -3.62 -22.53
N THR A 64 2.50 -4.34 -23.50
CA THR A 64 1.06 -4.61 -23.58
C THR A 64 0.80 -6.11 -23.69
N ASP A 65 -0.17 -6.63 -22.93
CA ASP A 65 -0.63 -8.02 -23.01
C ASP A 65 0.50 -9.06 -22.80
N ASN A 66 1.55 -8.73 -22.06
CA ASN A 66 2.66 -9.66 -21.83
C ASN A 66 2.40 -10.52 -20.59
N THR A 67 2.92 -11.74 -20.63
CA THR A 67 2.97 -12.65 -19.48
C THR A 67 4.42 -12.84 -19.04
N LEU A 68 4.72 -12.53 -17.79
CA LEU A 68 6.02 -12.67 -17.17
C LEU A 68 5.92 -13.66 -16.02
N THR A 69 6.60 -14.80 -16.14
CA THR A 69 6.59 -15.87 -15.14
C THR A 69 8.00 -16.24 -14.70
N ASP A 70 8.22 -16.39 -13.40
CA ASP A 70 9.50 -16.85 -12.82
C ASP A 70 10.72 -15.99 -13.23
N ASN A 71 10.54 -14.72 -13.59
CA ASN A 71 11.66 -13.86 -13.99
C ASN A 71 12.32 -13.23 -12.76
N THR A 72 13.63 -13.01 -12.86
CA THR A 72 14.43 -12.30 -11.86
C THR A 72 14.94 -10.98 -12.45
N LEU A 73 14.62 -9.88 -11.78
CA LEU A 73 15.06 -8.53 -12.13
C LEU A 73 15.89 -7.96 -10.98
N THR A 74 17.16 -7.70 -11.24
CA THR A 74 18.10 -7.17 -10.23
C THR A 74 18.77 -5.90 -10.74
N ASP A 75 18.84 -4.87 -9.91
CA ASP A 75 19.56 -3.61 -10.19
C ASP A 75 19.09 -2.89 -11.49
N ASN A 76 17.84 -3.10 -11.92
CA ASN A 76 17.35 -2.47 -13.14
C ASN A 76 16.78 -1.08 -12.84
N THR A 77 16.89 -0.18 -13.83
CA THR A 77 16.25 1.13 -13.83
C THR A 77 15.17 1.19 -14.89
N LEU A 78 13.94 1.51 -14.49
CA LEU A 78 12.77 1.65 -15.36
C LEU A 78 12.26 3.08 -15.26
N THR A 79 12.32 3.83 -16.36
CA THR A 79 11.89 5.23 -16.42
C THR A 79 10.88 5.42 -17.54
N ASP A 80 9.78 6.13 -17.26
CA ASP A 80 8.76 6.52 -18.26
C ASP A 80 8.15 5.32 -19.03
N ASN A 81 8.13 4.12 -18.45
CA ASN A 81 7.55 2.95 -19.12
C ASN A 81 6.04 2.88 -18.89
N THR A 82 5.34 2.34 -19.89
CA THR A 82 3.90 2.04 -19.80
C THR A 82 3.68 0.54 -19.84
N LEU A 83 3.01 0.01 -18.83
CA LEU A 83 2.65 -1.41 -18.71
C LEU A 83 1.12 -1.52 -18.66
N THR A 84 0.53 -2.15 -19.67
CA THR A 84 -0.92 -2.34 -19.78
C THR A 84 -1.28 -3.81 -19.96
N ASP A 85 -2.29 -4.28 -19.23
CA ASP A 85 -2.84 -5.65 -19.37
C ASP A 85 -1.80 -6.77 -19.18
N ASN A 86 -0.72 -6.54 -18.43
CA ASN A 86 0.31 -7.56 -18.22
C ASN A 86 -0.03 -8.44 -17.01
N THR A 87 0.41 -9.70 -17.10
CA THR A 87 0.36 -10.67 -15.98
C THR A 87 1.77 -10.97 -15.51
N LEU A 88 2.04 -10.77 -14.23
CA LEU A 88 3.32 -11.04 -13.58
C LEU A 88 3.10 -12.06 -12.47
N THR A 89 3.70 -13.25 -12.62
CA THR A 89 3.57 -14.36 -11.67
C THR A 89 4.93 -14.85 -11.21
N ASP A 90 5.11 -15.05 -9.91
CA ASP A 90 6.31 -15.64 -9.31
C ASP A 90 7.63 -14.88 -9.64
N ASN A 91 7.56 -13.59 -9.96
CA ASN A 91 8.75 -12.82 -10.28
C ASN A 91 9.44 -12.29 -9.02
N THR A 92 10.76 -12.18 -9.09
CA THR A 92 11.59 -11.56 -8.05
C THR A 92 12.21 -10.27 -8.56
N LEU A 93 11.94 -9.17 -7.85
CA LEU A 93 12.48 -7.84 -8.14
C LEU A 93 13.32 -7.37 -6.96
N THR A 94 14.62 -7.19 -7.17
CA THR A 94 15.56 -6.76 -6.14
C THR A 94 16.33 -5.52 -6.58
N ASP A 95 16.43 -4.52 -5.70
CA ASP A 95 17.24 -3.30 -5.92
C ASP A 95 16.85 -2.50 -7.18
N ASN A 96 15.62 -2.63 -7.69
CA ASN A 96 15.19 -1.91 -8.88
C ASN A 96 14.71 -0.49 -8.55
N THR A 97 14.92 0.42 -9.49
CA THR A 97 14.38 1.79 -9.44
C THR A 97 13.34 1.98 -10.53
N LEU A 98 12.14 2.38 -10.14
CA LEU A 98 11.00 2.65 -11.02
C LEU A 98 10.59 4.12 -10.86
N THR A 99 10.73 4.90 -11.93
CA THR A 99 10.41 6.33 -11.94
C THR A 99 9.43 6.66 -13.07
N ASP A 100 8.40 7.44 -12.78
CA ASP A 100 7.44 7.95 -13.78
C ASP A 100 6.74 6.87 -14.62
N ASN A 101 6.62 5.64 -14.11
CA ASN A 101 5.97 4.56 -14.86
C ASN A 101 4.45 4.58 -14.67
N THR A 102 3.73 4.15 -15.71
CA THR A 102 2.29 3.95 -15.68
C THR A 102 1.95 2.47 -15.79
N LEU A 103 1.21 1.94 -14.82
CA LEU A 103 0.76 0.56 -14.76
C LEU A 103 -0.78 0.54 -14.74
N THR A 104 -1.38 -0.03 -15.78
CA THR A 104 -2.83 -0.10 -15.94
C THR A 104 -3.28 -1.54 -16.17
N ASP A 105 -4.33 -1.98 -15.47
CA ASP A 105 -4.98 -3.28 -15.67
C ASP A 105 -4.03 -4.49 -15.51
N ASN A 106 -2.94 -4.35 -14.74
CA ASN A 106 -1.99 -5.45 -14.55
C ASN A 106 -2.41 -6.37 -13.39
N THR A 107 -2.06 -7.64 -13.51
CA THR A 107 -2.21 -8.65 -12.45
C THR A 107 -0.84 -9.09 -11.97
N LEU A 108 -0.60 -8.96 -10.66
CA LEU A 108 0.64 -9.35 -9.98
C LEU A 108 0.32 -10.41 -8.93
N THR A 109 0.82 -11.63 -9.11
CA THR A 109 0.58 -12.76 -8.21
C THR A 109 1.89 -13.36 -7.73
N ASP A 110 2.01 -13.63 -6.42
CA ASP A 110 3.15 -14.33 -5.81
C ASP A 110 4.52 -13.67 -6.07
N ASN A 111 4.57 -12.36 -6.35
CA ASN A 111 5.84 -11.68 -6.62
C ASN A 111 6.53 -11.27 -5.31
N THR A 112 7.86 -11.26 -5.34
CA THR A 112 8.70 -10.76 -4.25
C THR A 112 9.42 -9.50 -4.69
N LEU A 113 9.24 -8.41 -3.95
CA LEU A 113 9.86 -7.11 -4.18
C LEU A 113 10.71 -6.73 -2.96
N THR A 114 12.02 -6.64 -3.14
CA THR A 114 12.97 -6.31 -2.07
C THR A 114 13.84 -5.11 -2.45
N ASP A 115 13.99 -4.16 -1.52
CA ASP A 115 14.88 -2.99 -1.67
C ASP A 115 14.60 -2.12 -2.91
N ASN A 116 13.37 -2.14 -3.45
CA ASN A 116 13.03 -1.35 -4.63
C ASN A 116 12.63 0.09 -4.24
N THR A 117 12.91 1.02 -5.15
CA THR A 117 12.47 2.42 -5.05
C THR A 117 11.46 2.73 -6.15
N LEU A 118 10.28 3.21 -5.77
CA LEU A 118 9.20 3.61 -6.67
C LEU A 118 8.90 5.09 -6.46
N THR A 119 9.10 5.90 -7.49
CA THR A 119 8.88 7.35 -7.44
C THR A 119 7.97 7.81 -8.58
N ASP A 120 6.97 8.64 -8.26
CA ASP A 120 6.08 9.28 -9.25
C ASP A 120 5.33 8.29 -10.16
N ASN A 121 5.11 7.03 -9.73
CA ASN A 121 4.40 6.05 -10.55
C ASN A 121 2.88 6.17 -10.39
N THR A 122 2.16 5.86 -11.46
CA THR A 122 0.69 5.77 -11.47
C THR A 122 0.27 4.32 -11.67
N LEU A 123 -0.54 3.81 -10.74
CA LEU A 123 -1.10 2.46 -10.75
C LEU A 123 -2.63 2.55 -10.77
N THR A 124 -3.25 2.04 -11.83
CA THR A 124 -4.71 2.09 -12.02
C THR A 124 -5.25 0.70 -12.34
N ASP A 125 -6.34 0.32 -11.67
CA ASP A 125 -7.07 -0.94 -11.93
C ASP A 125 -6.21 -2.22 -11.81
N ASN A 126 -5.11 -2.18 -11.03
CA ASN A 126 -4.25 -3.34 -10.86
C ASN A 126 -4.76 -4.27 -9.75
N THR A 127 -4.48 -5.57 -9.92
CA THR A 127 -4.72 -6.60 -8.90
C THR A 127 -3.41 -7.15 -8.39
N LEU A 128 -3.19 -7.08 -7.08
CA LEU A 128 -2.01 -7.60 -6.38
C LEU A 128 -2.44 -8.66 -5.39
N THR A 129 -2.01 -9.91 -5.59
CA THR A 129 -2.36 -11.06 -4.75
C THR A 129 -1.12 -11.77 -4.27
N ASP A 130 -1.06 -12.09 -2.97
CA ASP A 130 0.01 -12.90 -2.35
C ASP A 130 1.44 -12.34 -2.55
N ASN A 131 1.59 -11.04 -2.79
CA ASN A 131 2.91 -10.44 -2.99
C ASN A 131 3.58 -10.12 -1.65
N THR A 132 4.91 -10.22 -1.65
CA THR A 132 5.76 -9.83 -0.51
C THR A 132 6.59 -8.61 -0.88
N LEU A 133 6.47 -7.54 -0.10
CA LEU A 133 7.20 -6.29 -0.27
C LEU A 133 8.05 -6.04 1.00
N THR A 134 9.36 -6.03 0.84
CA THR A 134 10.31 -5.82 1.95
C THR A 134 11.28 -4.68 1.65
N ASP A 135 11.47 -3.78 2.62
CA ASP A 135 12.46 -2.70 2.56
C ASP A 135 12.29 -1.75 1.35
N ASN A 136 11.10 -1.65 0.77
CA ASN A 136 10.85 -0.78 -0.38
C ASN A 136 10.55 0.66 0.05
N THR A 137 10.89 1.61 -0.83
CA THR A 137 10.54 3.03 -0.69
C THR A 137 9.58 3.44 -1.80
N LEU A 138 8.43 3.98 -1.41
CA LEU A 138 7.39 4.47 -2.32
C LEU A 138 7.15 5.95 -2.04
N THR A 139 7.46 6.80 -3.02
CA THR A 139 7.32 8.26 -2.92
C THR A 139 6.46 8.81 -4.05
N ASP A 140 5.53 9.70 -3.73
CA ASP A 140 4.71 10.45 -4.70
C ASP A 140 3.91 9.56 -5.67
N ASN A 141 3.61 8.30 -5.31
CA ASN A 141 2.86 7.42 -6.19
C ASN A 141 1.34 7.65 -6.06
N THR A 142 0.63 7.43 -7.15
CA THR A 142 -0.84 7.46 -7.21
C THR A 142 -1.38 6.07 -7.49
N LEU A 143 -2.25 5.58 -6.61
CA LEU A 143 -2.92 4.28 -6.71
C LEU A 143 -4.44 4.51 -6.77
N THR A 144 -5.07 4.12 -7.87
CA THR A 144 -6.51 4.28 -8.10
C THR A 144 -7.15 2.94 -8.47
N ASP A 145 -8.28 2.61 -7.86
CA ASP A 145 -9.10 1.42 -8.19
C ASP A 145 -8.35 0.08 -8.09
N ASN A 146 -7.27 0.01 -7.31
CA ASN A 146 -6.49 -1.23 -7.18
C ASN A 146 -7.09 -2.18 -6.12
N THR A 147 -6.90 -3.47 -6.33
CA THR A 147 -7.23 -4.52 -5.38
C THR A 147 -5.97 -5.19 -4.85
N LEU A 148 -5.79 -5.18 -3.54
CA LEU A 148 -4.67 -5.81 -2.84
C LEU A 148 -5.21 -6.88 -1.90
N THR A 149 -4.83 -8.14 -2.11
CA THR A 149 -5.28 -9.29 -1.32
C THR A 149 -4.11 -10.12 -0.83
N ASP A 150 -4.12 -10.49 0.45
CA ASP A 150 -3.13 -11.40 1.06
C ASP A 150 -1.66 -10.93 0.93
N ASN A 151 -1.41 -9.63 0.74
CA ASN A 151 -0.04 -9.14 0.59
C ASN A 151 0.63 -8.91 1.95
N THR A 152 1.94 -9.11 1.99
CA THR A 152 2.79 -8.82 3.15
C THR A 152 3.73 -7.67 2.86
N LEU A 153 3.67 -6.62 3.68
CA LEU A 153 4.51 -5.43 3.58
C LEU A 153 5.32 -5.28 4.87
N THR A 154 6.65 -5.36 4.77
CA THR A 154 7.56 -5.26 5.92
C THR A 154 8.64 -4.21 5.68
N TYR A 155 8.89 -3.33 6.68
CA TYR A 155 9.95 -2.31 6.64
C TYR A 155 9.87 -1.31 5.48
N ASN A 156 8.70 -1.16 4.87
CA ASN A 156 8.53 -0.22 3.76
C ASN A 156 8.35 1.21 4.26
N THR A 157 8.78 2.17 3.45
CA THR A 157 8.55 3.60 3.64
C THR A 157 7.64 4.13 2.54
N LEU A 158 6.51 4.71 2.92
CA LEU A 158 5.53 5.32 2.02
C LEU A 158 5.41 6.80 2.34
N THR A 159 5.80 7.68 1.41
CA THR A 159 5.77 9.13 1.57
C THR A 159 4.97 9.79 0.45
N ASP A 160 4.09 10.73 0.79
CA ASP A 160 3.33 11.55 -0.17
C ASP A 160 2.49 10.76 -1.19
N ASN A 161 2.12 9.51 -0.89
CA ASN A 161 1.32 8.70 -1.81
C ASN A 161 -0.17 9.04 -1.71
N THR A 162 -0.87 8.92 -2.83
CA THR A 162 -2.32 9.06 -2.93
C THR A 162 -2.98 7.75 -3.29
N LEU A 163 -3.91 7.28 -2.46
CA LEU A 163 -4.68 6.05 -2.64
C LEU A 163 -6.16 6.40 -2.73
N THR A 164 -6.79 6.16 -3.87
CA THR A 164 -8.21 6.42 -4.11
C THR A 164 -8.94 5.15 -4.55
N ASP A 165 -10.12 4.89 -3.98
CA ASP A 165 -11.01 3.79 -4.40
C ASP A 165 -10.38 2.38 -4.35
N ASN A 166 -9.33 2.17 -3.55
CA ASN A 166 -8.66 0.87 -3.47
C ASN A 166 -9.36 -0.06 -2.47
N THR A 167 -9.26 -1.36 -2.74
CA THR A 167 -9.70 -2.42 -1.82
C THR A 167 -8.49 -3.20 -1.30
N LEU A 168 -8.35 -3.26 0.03
CA LEU A 168 -7.28 -3.97 0.71
C LEU A 168 -7.90 -5.03 1.63
N THR A 169 -7.64 -6.31 1.33
CA THR A 169 -8.18 -7.45 2.09
C THR A 169 -7.06 -8.35 2.58
N ASP A 170 -7.12 -8.78 3.84
CA ASP A 170 -6.21 -9.78 4.43
C ASP A 170 -4.70 -9.41 4.35
N ASN A 171 -4.36 -8.12 4.20
CA ASN A 171 -2.97 -7.70 4.11
C ASN A 171 -2.32 -7.57 5.50
N THR A 172 -1.02 -7.88 5.56
CA THR A 172 -0.21 -7.70 6.77
C THR A 172 0.84 -6.62 6.54
N LEU A 173 0.83 -5.59 7.39
CA LEU A 173 1.78 -4.48 7.39
C LEU A 173 2.56 -4.49 8.71
N THR A 174 3.87 -4.68 8.64
CA THR A 174 4.75 -4.72 9.82
C THR A 174 5.91 -3.75 9.69
N ASP A 175 6.20 -2.99 10.75
CA ASP A 175 7.35 -2.09 10.83
C ASP A 175 7.44 -1.04 9.69
N ASN A 176 6.31 -0.66 9.09
CA ASN A 176 6.29 0.31 8.00
C ASN A 176 6.20 1.75 8.53
N THR A 177 6.72 2.69 7.74
CA THR A 177 6.58 4.14 7.98
C THR A 177 5.73 4.77 6.89
N LEU A 178 4.63 5.41 7.25
CA LEU A 178 3.71 6.09 6.36
C LEU A 178 3.65 7.58 6.73
N THR A 179 4.10 8.45 5.83
CA THR A 179 4.15 9.91 6.06
C THR A 179 3.42 10.65 4.94
N ASP A 180 2.60 11.64 5.30
CA ASP A 180 1.94 12.55 4.36
C ASP A 180 1.06 11.86 3.29
N ASN A 181 0.61 10.62 3.53
CA ASN A 181 -0.22 9.91 2.56
C ASN A 181 -1.69 10.33 2.66
N THR A 182 -2.37 10.32 1.51
CA THR A 182 -3.81 10.59 1.40
C THR A 182 -4.54 9.33 0.96
N LEU A 183 -5.52 8.89 1.74
CA LEU A 183 -6.39 7.75 1.48
C LEU A 183 -7.85 8.23 1.38
N THR A 184 -8.45 8.08 0.22
CA THR A 184 -9.84 8.48 -0.05
C THR A 184 -10.66 7.31 -0.57
N ASP A 185 -11.87 7.11 -0.04
CA ASP A 185 -12.85 6.12 -0.53
C ASP A 185 -12.33 4.66 -0.54
N ASN A 186 -11.30 4.33 0.25
CA ASN A 186 -10.76 2.97 0.29
C ASN A 186 -11.55 2.05 1.23
N THR A 187 -11.54 0.77 0.91
CA THR A 187 -12.09 -0.30 1.75
C THR A 187 -10.96 -1.18 2.28
N LEU A 188 -10.84 -1.28 3.61
CA LEU A 188 -9.84 -2.10 4.30
C LEU A 188 -10.57 -3.16 5.14
N THR A 189 -10.39 -4.43 4.81
CA THR A 189 -11.02 -5.57 5.50
C THR A 189 -9.97 -6.57 5.99
N ASP A 190 -10.10 -7.03 7.23
CA ASP A 190 -9.27 -8.10 7.81
C ASP A 190 -7.74 -7.84 7.77
N ASN A 191 -7.30 -6.58 7.66
CA ASN A 191 -5.88 -6.26 7.61
C ASN A 191 -5.27 -6.23 9.01
N THR A 192 -3.99 -6.60 9.10
CA THR A 192 -3.20 -6.53 10.33
C THR A 192 -2.07 -5.52 10.18
N LEU A 193 -2.03 -4.54 11.09
CA LEU A 193 -1.01 -3.51 11.15
C LEU A 193 -0.27 -3.60 12.50
N THR A 194 1.02 -3.93 12.46
CA THR A 194 1.86 -4.10 13.65
C THR A 194 3.11 -3.21 13.58
N ASP A 195 3.43 -2.53 14.69
CA ASP A 195 4.67 -1.73 14.83
C ASP A 195 4.85 -0.62 13.77
N ASN A 196 3.78 -0.17 13.13
CA ASN A 196 3.88 0.87 12.09
C ASN A 196 3.88 2.28 12.70
N THR A 197 4.53 3.21 11.99
CA THR A 197 4.49 4.64 12.28
C THR A 197 3.72 5.37 11.19
N LEU A 198 2.65 6.07 11.56
CA LEU A 198 1.80 6.86 10.67
C LEU A 198 1.84 8.32 11.10
N THR A 199 2.37 9.20 10.25
CA THR A 199 2.51 10.64 10.52
C THR A 199 1.85 11.47 9.43
N ASP A 200 1.09 12.49 9.83
CA ASP A 200 0.49 13.48 8.91
C ASP A 200 -0.40 12.89 7.79
N ASN A 201 -0.91 11.67 7.95
CA ASN A 201 -1.76 11.04 6.94
C ASN A 201 -3.20 11.55 7.04
N THR A 202 -3.86 11.63 5.88
CA THR A 202 -5.28 12.01 5.76
C THR A 202 -6.09 10.84 5.24
N LEU A 203 -7.11 10.42 5.99
CA LEU A 203 -8.04 9.37 5.65
C LEU A 203 -9.45 9.95 5.55
N THR A 204 -10.04 9.94 4.35
CA THR A 204 -11.38 10.48 4.08
C THR A 204 -12.29 9.41 3.48
N ASP A 205 -13.53 9.31 3.96
CA ASP A 205 -14.57 8.43 3.41
C ASP A 205 -14.20 6.93 3.32
N ASN A 206 -13.22 6.48 4.11
CA ASN A 206 -12.79 5.08 4.09
C ASN A 206 -13.69 4.19 4.95
N THR A 207 -13.77 2.91 4.57
CA THR A 207 -14.41 1.86 5.36
C THR A 207 -13.37 0.88 5.87
N LEU A 208 -13.28 0.73 7.19
CA LEU A 208 -12.36 -0.18 7.88
C LEU A 208 -13.17 -1.21 8.67
N THR A 209 -13.07 -2.49 8.29
CA THR A 209 -13.80 -3.60 8.93
C THR A 209 -12.84 -4.69 9.40
N ASP A 210 -13.03 -5.18 10.63
CA ASP A 210 -12.29 -6.32 11.18
C ASP A 210 -10.75 -6.17 11.19
N ASN A 211 -10.22 -4.95 11.11
CA ASN A 211 -8.77 -4.73 11.10
C ASN A 211 -8.19 -4.76 12.52
N THR A 212 -6.95 -5.22 12.60
CA THR A 212 -6.17 -5.26 13.85
C THR A 212 -4.99 -4.31 13.78
N PHE A 213 -4.86 -3.43 14.79
CA PHE A 213 -3.77 -2.48 14.95
C PHE A 213 -3.06 -2.74 16.27
N THR A 214 -1.81 -3.15 16.23
CA THR A 214 -0.99 -3.46 17.42
C THR A 214 0.29 -2.64 17.43
N ASP A 215 0.63 -2.04 18.58
CA ASP A 215 1.90 -1.34 18.80
C ASP A 215 2.21 -0.20 17.80
N ASN A 216 1.19 0.35 17.11
CA ASN A 216 1.40 1.42 16.14
C ASN A 216 1.51 2.79 16.81
N THR A 217 2.25 3.69 16.17
CA THR A 217 2.32 5.11 16.53
C THR A 217 1.63 5.95 15.45
N LEU A 218 0.60 6.69 15.83
CA LEU A 218 -0.18 7.57 14.96
C LEU A 218 -0.03 9.02 15.45
N THR A 219 0.59 9.87 14.65
CA THR A 219 0.83 11.29 14.99
C THR A 219 0.26 12.22 13.93
N ASP A 220 -0.45 13.27 14.34
CA ASP A 220 -0.96 14.33 13.47
C ASP A 220 -1.86 13.85 12.31
N ASN A 221 -2.44 12.65 12.39
CA ASN A 221 -3.30 12.13 11.33
C ASN A 221 -4.70 12.74 11.41
N THR A 222 -5.32 12.90 10.24
CA THR A 222 -6.71 13.36 10.11
C THR A 222 -7.58 12.25 9.55
N LEU A 223 -8.65 11.91 10.27
CA LEU A 223 -9.66 10.94 9.86
C LEU A 223 -11.01 11.65 9.75
N MET A 224 -11.59 11.69 8.55
CA MET A 224 -12.84 12.37 8.25
C MET A 224 -13.84 11.42 7.57
N ASP A 225 -15.09 11.43 8.04
CA ASP A 225 -16.21 10.70 7.42
C ASP A 225 -15.99 9.18 7.27
N ASN A 226 -15.06 8.58 8.01
CA ASN A 226 -14.76 7.16 7.90
C ASN A 226 -15.76 6.31 8.69
N THR A 227 -15.94 5.07 8.24
CA THR A 227 -16.68 4.03 8.97
C THR A 227 -15.71 2.97 9.48
N LEU A 228 -15.67 2.76 10.79
CA LEU A 228 -14.82 1.78 11.47
C LEU A 228 -15.71 0.77 12.20
N THR A 229 -15.69 -0.48 11.78
CA THR A 229 -16.50 -1.57 12.36
C THR A 229 -15.62 -2.73 12.82
N ASP A 230 -15.87 -3.25 14.02
CA ASP A 230 -15.23 -4.45 14.56
C ASP A 230 -13.67 -4.41 14.60
N ASN A 231 -13.06 -3.22 14.54
CA ASN A 231 -11.61 -3.11 14.58
C ASN A 231 -11.07 -3.26 16.01
N THR A 232 -9.88 -3.83 16.12
CA THR A 232 -9.15 -3.97 17.38
C THR A 232 -7.89 -3.12 17.38
N LEU A 233 -7.75 -2.25 18.39
CA LEU A 233 -6.58 -1.41 18.60
C LEU A 233 -5.95 -1.77 19.96
N THR A 234 -4.73 -2.30 19.95
CA THR A 234 -4.00 -2.72 21.15
C THR A 234 -2.64 -2.02 21.25
N ASP A 235 -2.31 -1.50 22.43
CA ASP A 235 -0.98 -0.92 22.73
C ASP A 235 -0.54 0.24 21.80
N ASN A 236 -1.46 0.88 21.08
CA ASN A 236 -1.12 1.97 20.17
C ASN A 236 -0.91 3.30 20.90
N THR A 237 -0.07 4.16 20.32
CA THR A 237 0.10 5.55 20.74
C THR A 237 -0.49 6.48 19.71
N LEU A 238 -1.50 7.26 20.10
CA LEU A 238 -2.19 8.24 19.24
C LEU A 238 -1.94 9.64 19.79
N THR A 239 -1.25 10.48 19.02
CA THR A 239 -0.89 11.86 19.42
C THR A 239 -1.39 12.87 18.40
N ASP A 240 -2.05 13.93 18.85
CA ASP A 240 -2.48 15.08 18.03
C ASP A 240 -3.37 14.71 16.82
N ASN A 241 -3.99 13.53 16.80
CA ASN A 241 -4.87 13.13 15.69
C ASN A 241 -6.23 13.83 15.78
N THR A 242 -6.81 14.12 14.61
CA THR A 242 -8.14 14.71 14.47
C THR A 242 -9.10 13.71 13.83
N LEU A 243 -10.19 13.39 14.53
CA LEU A 243 -11.25 12.51 14.05
C LEU A 243 -12.55 13.33 13.93
N THR A 244 -13.08 13.48 12.73
CA THR A 244 -14.30 14.25 12.45
C THR A 244 -15.34 13.41 11.72
N ASP A 245 -16.60 13.45 12.17
CA ASP A 245 -17.75 12.84 11.50
C ASP A 245 -17.63 11.32 11.23
N ASN A 246 -16.75 10.62 11.94
CA ASN A 246 -16.57 9.17 11.78
C ASN A 246 -17.66 8.38 12.51
N THR A 247 -17.99 7.21 11.99
CA THR A 247 -18.85 6.22 12.65
C THR A 247 -18.01 5.06 13.14
N LEU A 248 -17.98 4.83 14.46
CA LEU A 248 -17.26 3.73 15.09
C LEU A 248 -18.27 2.77 15.73
N THR A 249 -18.28 1.52 15.27
CA THR A 249 -19.19 0.47 15.76
C THR A 249 -18.40 -0.76 16.21
N ASP A 250 -18.69 -1.28 17.40
CA ASP A 250 -18.14 -2.54 17.93
C ASP A 250 -16.59 -2.61 17.99
N ASN A 251 -15.88 -1.48 17.94
CA ASN A 251 -14.42 -1.47 18.01
C ASN A 251 -13.94 -1.70 19.45
N THR A 252 -12.81 -2.38 19.58
CA THR A 252 -12.15 -2.66 20.86
C THR A 252 -10.82 -1.91 20.96
N LEU A 253 -10.67 -1.07 21.98
CA LEU A 253 -9.44 -0.34 22.28
C LEU A 253 -8.88 -0.82 23.62
N THR A 254 -7.69 -1.40 23.62
CA THR A 254 -7.01 -1.93 24.81
C THR A 254 -5.61 -1.33 24.97
N ASP A 255 -5.28 -0.86 26.18
CA ASP A 255 -3.93 -0.40 26.55
C ASP A 255 -3.34 0.73 25.68
N ASN A 256 -4.17 1.46 24.93
CA ASN A 256 -3.70 2.55 24.09
C ASN A 256 -3.42 3.82 24.89
N THR A 257 -2.47 4.62 24.41
CA THR A 257 -2.18 5.97 24.92
C THR A 257 -2.66 7.02 23.93
N LEU A 258 -3.63 7.84 24.34
CA LEU A 258 -4.18 8.92 23.53
C LEU A 258 -3.81 10.28 24.15
N THR A 259 -3.09 11.11 23.41
CA THR A 259 -2.65 12.44 23.84
C THR A 259 -3.05 13.51 22.83
N TYR A 260 -3.68 14.60 23.29
CA TYR A 260 -4.04 15.76 22.46
C TYR A 260 -4.94 15.49 21.23
N ASN A 261 -5.58 14.32 21.15
CA ASN A 261 -6.46 14.02 20.03
C ASN A 261 -7.77 14.81 20.12
N THR A 262 -8.31 15.20 18.97
CA THR A 262 -9.58 15.92 18.86
C THR A 262 -10.62 15.05 18.17
N LEU A 263 -11.74 14.79 18.85
CA LEU A 263 -12.87 14.05 18.32
C LEU A 263 -14.06 15.01 18.17
N THR A 264 -14.55 15.20 16.96
CA THR A 264 -15.67 16.09 16.64
C THR A 264 -16.74 15.32 15.86
N ASP A 265 -17.99 15.39 16.33
CA ASP A 265 -19.19 14.87 15.66
C ASP A 265 -19.15 13.37 15.30
N ASN A 266 -18.23 12.60 15.90
CA ASN A 266 -18.16 11.15 15.73
C ASN A 266 -19.33 10.43 16.41
N THR A 267 -19.83 9.37 15.78
CA THR A 267 -20.84 8.46 16.33
C THR A 267 -20.15 7.21 16.90
N LEU A 268 -20.44 6.88 18.17
CA LEU A 268 -19.87 5.71 18.85
C LEU A 268 -20.99 4.74 19.26
N THR A 269 -20.97 3.51 18.74
CA THR A 269 -21.91 2.44 19.09
C THR A 269 -21.15 1.21 19.56
N ASP A 270 -21.47 0.72 20.76
CA ASP A 270 -20.97 -0.56 21.31
C ASP A 270 -19.43 -0.75 21.35
N ASN A 271 -18.67 0.35 21.27
CA ASN A 271 -17.20 0.31 21.39
C ASN A 271 -16.75 0.02 22.83
N THR A 272 -15.70 -0.79 22.97
CA THR A 272 -15.12 -1.18 24.27
C THR A 272 -13.77 -0.50 24.49
N LEU A 273 -13.59 0.12 25.66
CA LEU A 273 -12.32 0.72 26.07
C LEU A 273 -11.82 0.05 27.37
N THR A 274 -10.63 -0.55 27.31
CA THR A 274 -9.98 -1.22 28.45
C THR A 274 -8.57 -0.64 28.66
N ASP A 275 -8.25 -0.22 29.88
CA ASP A 275 -6.91 0.20 30.31
C ASP A 275 -6.22 1.31 29.47
N ASN A 276 -6.98 2.04 28.65
CA ASN A 276 -6.46 3.16 27.86
C ASN A 276 -6.11 4.39 28.75
N THR A 277 -5.04 5.08 28.38
CA THR A 277 -4.61 6.35 28.99
C THR A 277 -5.03 7.53 28.12
N LEU A 278 -5.77 8.49 28.69
CA LEU A 278 -6.24 9.69 28.00
C LEU A 278 -5.63 10.95 28.63
N THR A 279 -4.87 11.73 27.85
CA THR A 279 -4.26 12.99 28.28
C THR A 279 -4.64 14.13 27.32
N ASP A 280 -5.25 15.19 27.84
CA ASP A 280 -5.55 16.43 27.09
C ASP A 280 -6.32 16.27 25.75
N ASN A 281 -7.06 15.18 25.58
CA ASN A 281 -7.92 14.97 24.40
C ASN A 281 -9.18 15.86 24.44
N THR A 282 -9.70 16.27 23.30
CA THR A 282 -10.95 17.05 23.19
C THR A 282 -12.05 16.18 22.58
N LEU A 283 -13.26 16.23 23.15
CA LEU A 283 -14.42 15.48 22.66
C LEU A 283 -15.65 16.40 22.50
N THR A 284 -16.17 16.47 21.27
CA THR A 284 -17.41 17.15 20.90
C THR A 284 -18.30 16.13 20.19
N LEU A 285 -19.45 15.76 20.77
CA LEU A 285 -20.37 14.77 20.21
C LEU A 285 -21.64 15.44 19.68
N GLN A 286 -22.17 14.98 18.54
CA GLN A 286 -23.58 15.21 18.18
C GLN A 286 -24.50 14.36 19.07
N GLY A 287 -25.69 14.90 19.39
CA GLY A 287 -26.58 14.40 20.45
C GLY A 287 -27.21 13.01 20.22
N GLY A 288 -26.42 11.94 20.35
CA GLY A 288 -26.84 10.53 20.39
C GLY A 288 -26.87 9.95 21.82
N SER A 289 -27.80 9.03 22.07
CA SER A 289 -27.98 8.34 23.36
C SER A 289 -26.91 7.27 23.55
N LEU A 290 -26.16 7.31 24.65
CA LEU A 290 -25.33 6.18 25.09
C LEU A 290 -26.26 4.99 25.42
N GLY A 291 -26.08 3.86 24.74
CA GLY A 291 -26.75 2.61 25.09
C GLY A 291 -26.29 2.10 26.46
N GLU A 292 -27.18 1.44 27.20
CA GLU A 292 -26.96 0.96 28.59
C GLU A 292 -25.91 -0.17 28.68
N GLY A 293 -24.65 0.12 28.38
CA GLY A 293 -23.48 -0.70 28.70
C GLY A 293 -22.76 -0.10 29.91
N ARG A 294 -22.23 -0.93 30.82
CA ARG A 294 -21.48 -0.43 32.00
C ARG A 294 -20.11 0.11 31.57
N HIS A 295 -20.01 1.40 31.27
CA HIS A 295 -18.74 2.04 30.91
C HIS A 295 -18.07 2.57 32.19
N GLN A 296 -17.05 1.87 32.69
CA GLN A 296 -16.16 2.41 33.71
C GLN A 296 -15.14 3.34 33.06
N LEU A 297 -15.53 4.60 32.80
CA LEU A 297 -14.59 5.65 32.43
C LEU A 297 -13.81 6.07 33.68
N LEU A 298 -12.67 5.42 33.97
CA LEU A 298 -11.80 5.79 35.09
C LEU A 298 -10.90 6.97 34.72
N ILE A 299 -11.45 8.19 34.73
CA ILE A 299 -10.69 9.43 34.51
C ILE A 299 -9.79 9.71 35.73
N ARG A 300 -8.47 9.54 35.61
CA ARG A 300 -7.52 10.16 36.55
C ARG A 300 -7.43 11.66 36.26
N LYS A 301 -8.10 12.44 37.10
CA LYS A 301 -8.04 13.92 37.10
C LYS A 301 -6.60 14.41 37.18
N GLU A 302 -6.06 14.95 36.09
CA GLU A 302 -5.31 16.21 36.11
C GLU A 302 -5.67 17.05 34.87
N ARG A 303 -6.73 17.87 35.04
CA ARG A 303 -7.11 19.06 34.24
C ARG A 303 -7.84 18.85 32.88
N LYS A 304 -9.14 18.58 33.06
CA LYS A 304 -10.31 18.99 32.23
C LYS A 304 -10.50 18.31 30.86
N VAL A 305 -11.43 17.35 30.85
CA VAL A 305 -12.48 17.24 29.82
C VAL A 305 -13.82 17.02 30.54
N PHE A 306 -14.82 17.83 30.20
CA PHE A 306 -16.20 17.72 30.66
C PHE A 306 -17.03 17.08 29.54
N LEU A 307 -17.66 15.93 29.79
CA LEU A 307 -19.13 15.83 29.70
C LEU A 307 -19.64 14.58 30.42
N LEU A 308 -20.71 14.82 31.17
CA LEU A 308 -21.58 13.87 31.82
C LEU A 308 -22.75 13.62 30.86
N VAL A 309 -23.04 12.38 30.50
CA VAL A 309 -24.41 11.98 30.15
C VAL A 309 -24.69 10.63 30.81
N THR A 310 -25.75 10.64 31.61
CA THR A 310 -26.31 9.55 32.42
C THR A 310 -26.87 8.42 31.58
#